data_AF-A0A571BFZ2-F1
#
_entry.id   AF-A0A571BFZ2-F1
#
_cell.length_a   1.000
_cell.length_b   1.000
_cell.length_c   1.000
_cell.angle_alpha   90.00
_cell.angle_beta   90.00
_cell.angle_gamma   90.00
#
_symmetry.space_group_name_H-M   'P 1'
#
loop_
_entity.id
_entity.type
_entity.pdbx_description
1 polymer ?
#
loop_
_entity_poly.entity_id
_entity_poly.type
_entity_poly.pdbx_seq_one_letter_code
_entity_poly.pdbx_strand_id
1 'polypeptide(L)'
;MAQTLQMEIPNFGNSILECLNEQRLQGLYCDVSVVVKGHAFKAHRAVLAASSSYFRDLFNSSRSAVVELPAAVQPQSFQQILTFCYTGRLSMNMGDQFLLIYTAGFLQIQEIMEKGTEFFLKVSSPSCDSQGLHPEEAPSSEPQSPVAQTLGWPACSTPLPLVSRVKTEQELDSVQCTPMAKRLWDS
;
A
#
# COMPACT_ATOMS: atom_id res chain seq x y z
N MET A 1 36.16 21.20 -42.98
CA MET A 1 34.90 20.72 -42.37
C MET A 1 35.18 19.35 -41.79
N ALA A 2 35.07 19.16 -40.47
CA ALA A 2 35.24 17.84 -39.86
C ALA A 2 33.93 17.04 -40.05
N GLN A 3 34.04 15.80 -40.51
CA GLN A 3 32.89 14.88 -40.54
C GLN A 3 32.79 14.17 -39.18
N THR A 4 31.59 14.11 -38.62
CA THR A 4 31.31 13.40 -37.36
C THR A 4 30.52 12.14 -37.68
N LEU A 5 30.97 10.98 -37.18
CA LEU A 5 30.23 9.72 -37.21
C LEU A 5 29.54 9.53 -35.85
N GLN A 6 28.26 9.19 -35.86
CA GLN A 6 27.45 8.95 -34.67
C GLN A 6 26.75 7.59 -34.78
N MET A 7 26.59 6.91 -33.64
CA MET A 7 25.86 5.65 -33.49
C MET A 7 24.96 5.76 -32.26
N GLU A 8 23.73 5.25 -32.37
CA GLU A 8 22.78 5.15 -31.27
C GLU A 8 22.39 3.69 -31.09
N ILE A 9 22.42 3.21 -29.84
CA ILE A 9 22.01 1.84 -29.49
C ILE A 9 20.56 1.93 -28.98
N PRO A 10 19.58 1.29 -29.66
CA PRO A 10 18.20 1.33 -29.24
C PRO A 10 18.03 0.64 -27.87
N ASN A 11 17.16 1.17 -27.02
CA ASN A 11 16.84 0.62 -25.69
C ASN A 11 18.03 0.48 -24.72
N PHE A 12 19.16 1.15 -24.98
CA PHE A 12 20.36 1.05 -24.15
C PHE A 12 20.08 1.31 -22.65
N GLY A 13 19.29 2.33 -22.33
CA GLY A 13 18.92 2.65 -20.95
C GLY A 13 18.18 1.51 -20.23
N ASN A 14 17.30 0.79 -20.93
CA ASN A 14 16.56 -0.35 -20.36
C ASN A 14 17.50 -1.50 -20.03
N SER A 15 18.44 -1.82 -20.92
CA SER A 15 19.44 -2.86 -20.70
C SER A 15 20.36 -2.53 -19.52
N ILE A 16 20.75 -1.25 -19.37
CA ILE A 16 21.53 -0.80 -18.21
C ILE A 16 20.70 -0.94 -16.92
N LEU A 17 19.43 -0.53 -16.93
CA LEU A 17 18.56 -0.63 -15.76
C LEU A 17 18.32 -2.09 -15.33
N GLU A 18 18.18 -3.00 -16.28
CA GLU A 18 18.09 -4.44 -16.03
C GLU A 18 19.37 -4.97 -15.37
N CYS A 19 20.55 -4.60 -15.87
CA CYS A 19 21.82 -4.95 -15.23
C CYS A 19 21.95 -4.38 -13.81
N LEU A 20 21.52 -3.12 -13.59
CA LEU A 20 21.50 -2.52 -12.25
C LEU A 20 20.55 -3.26 -11.29
N ASN A 21 19.45 -3.81 -11.81
CA ASN A 21 18.53 -4.63 -11.03
C ASN A 21 19.17 -5.96 -10.60
N GLU A 22 19.88 -6.64 -11.52
CA GLU A 22 20.62 -7.86 -11.20
C GLU A 22 21.72 -7.61 -10.16
N GLN A 23 22.49 -6.54 -10.33
CA GLN A 23 23.52 -6.12 -9.38
C GLN A 23 22.91 -5.91 -7.98
N ARG A 24 21.77 -5.22 -7.90
CA ARG A 24 21.07 -4.99 -6.63
C ARG A 24 20.65 -6.31 -5.96
N LEU A 25 20.08 -7.24 -6.72
CA LEU A 25 19.63 -8.54 -6.19
C LEU A 25 20.80 -9.38 -5.66
N GLN A 26 21.99 -9.23 -6.25
CA GLN A 26 23.23 -9.86 -5.79
C GLN A 26 23.97 -9.04 -4.71
N GLY A 27 23.52 -7.82 -4.41
CA GLY A 27 24.18 -6.90 -3.48
C GLY A 27 25.47 -6.28 -4.01
N LEU A 28 25.72 -6.36 -5.32
CA LEU A 28 26.90 -5.78 -5.98
C LEU A 28 26.73 -4.28 -6.16
N TYR A 29 27.82 -3.53 -5.95
CA TYR A 29 27.93 -2.07 -6.17
C TYR A 29 26.89 -1.19 -5.45
N CYS A 30 26.10 -1.78 -4.55
CA CYS A 30 25.13 -1.07 -3.73
C CYS A 30 25.85 -0.20 -2.70
N ASP A 31 25.57 1.10 -2.74
CA ASP A 31 26.15 2.12 -1.87
C ASP A 31 25.20 2.55 -0.74
N VAL A 32 23.99 1.97 -0.69
CA VAL A 32 23.02 2.21 0.38
C VAL A 32 22.28 0.94 0.79
N SER A 33 21.93 0.87 2.07
CA SER A 33 21.04 -0.13 2.68
C SER A 33 19.84 0.57 3.30
N VAL A 34 18.66 0.38 2.72
CA VAL A 34 17.40 0.92 3.24
C VAL A 34 16.82 -0.08 4.23
N VAL A 35 16.61 0.32 5.48
CA VAL A 35 16.03 -0.50 6.53
C VAL A 35 14.57 -0.13 6.72
N VAL A 36 13.69 -1.13 6.67
CA VAL A 36 12.24 -0.98 6.89
C VAL A 36 11.81 -2.04 7.88
N LYS A 37 11.46 -1.66 9.11
CA LYS A 37 11.06 -2.59 10.18
C LYS A 37 12.03 -3.76 10.33
N GLY A 38 13.33 -3.46 10.42
CA GLY A 38 14.40 -4.45 10.54
C GLY A 38 14.76 -5.21 9.25
N HIS A 39 14.03 -5.03 8.15
CA HIS A 39 14.36 -5.63 6.85
C HIS A 39 15.29 -4.70 6.07
N ALA A 40 16.47 -5.20 5.70
CA ALA A 40 17.47 -4.44 4.97
C ALA A 40 17.39 -4.71 3.45
N PHE A 41 17.29 -3.64 2.67
CA PHE A 41 17.26 -3.66 1.22
C PHE A 41 18.48 -2.95 0.67
N LYS A 42 19.37 -3.70 0.00
CA LYS A 42 20.49 -3.11 -0.73
C LYS A 42 19.97 -2.41 -1.98
N ALA A 43 20.53 -1.24 -2.29
CA ALA A 43 20.16 -0.45 -3.45
C ALA A 43 21.29 0.50 -3.88
N HIS A 44 21.07 1.17 -5.00
CA HIS A 44 21.94 2.20 -5.54
C HIS A 44 21.30 3.57 -5.30
N ARG A 45 22.01 4.50 -4.66
CA ARG A 45 21.51 5.86 -4.36
C ARG A 45 21.09 6.59 -5.63
N ALA A 46 21.83 6.41 -6.73
CA ALA A 46 21.54 7.02 -8.01
C ALA A 46 20.16 6.63 -8.57
N VAL A 47 19.80 5.34 -8.50
CA VAL A 47 18.50 4.85 -8.99
C VAL A 47 17.37 5.37 -8.10
N LEU A 48 17.54 5.29 -6.78
CA LEU A 48 16.54 5.79 -5.83
C LEU A 48 16.31 7.30 -5.97
N ALA A 49 17.36 8.11 -6.08
CA ALA A 49 17.25 9.57 -6.22
C ALA A 49 16.68 10.00 -7.58
N ALA A 50 16.86 9.18 -8.63
CA ALA A 50 16.24 9.42 -9.93
C ALA A 50 14.71 9.22 -9.87
N SER A 51 14.25 8.19 -9.16
CA SER A 51 12.82 7.83 -9.06
C SER A 51 12.07 8.48 -7.89
N SER A 52 12.76 9.06 -6.91
CA SER A 52 12.16 9.56 -5.65
C SER A 52 12.78 10.88 -5.22
N SER A 53 11.96 11.93 -5.09
CA SER A 53 12.41 13.19 -4.47
C SER A 53 12.72 13.01 -2.98
N TYR A 54 11.99 12.16 -2.26
CA TYR A 54 12.29 11.86 -0.86
C TYR A 54 13.72 11.33 -0.68
N PHE A 55 14.12 10.32 -1.48
CA PHE A 55 15.48 9.80 -1.40
C PHE A 55 16.53 10.79 -1.88
N ARG A 56 16.22 11.59 -2.91
CA ARG A 56 17.10 12.66 -3.38
C ARG A 56 17.43 13.66 -2.25
N ASP A 57 16.41 14.13 -1.53
CA ASP A 57 16.60 15.07 -0.42
C ASP A 57 17.30 14.42 0.78
N LEU A 58 16.94 13.17 1.09
CA LEU A 58 17.57 12.38 2.15
C LEU A 58 19.08 12.18 1.90
N PHE A 59 19.47 11.90 0.66
CA PHE A 59 20.86 11.65 0.27
C PHE A 59 21.70 12.92 0.14
N ASN A 60 21.07 14.07 -0.09
CA ASN A 60 21.73 15.36 0.00
C ASN A 60 22.00 15.76 1.46
N SER A 61 21.09 15.40 2.36
CA SER A 61 21.16 15.76 3.78
C SER A 61 22.04 14.80 4.60
N SER A 62 22.24 13.57 4.12
CA SER A 62 22.98 12.53 4.84
C SER A 62 23.91 11.76 3.92
N ARG A 63 25.10 11.39 4.44
CA ARG A 63 26.04 10.48 3.76
C ARG A 63 26.09 9.09 4.38
N SER A 64 25.08 8.74 5.17
CA SER A 64 25.00 7.41 5.79
C SER A 64 24.79 6.35 4.72
N ALA A 65 25.54 5.25 4.81
CA ALA A 65 25.34 4.05 3.99
C ALA A 65 24.10 3.24 4.41
N VAL A 66 23.54 3.53 5.59
CA VAL A 66 22.31 2.91 6.09
C VAL A 66 21.27 3.98 6.35
N VAL A 67 20.09 3.82 5.79
CA VAL A 67 18.96 4.73 5.99
C VAL A 67 17.77 3.95 6.49
N GLU A 68 17.08 4.45 7.50
CA GLU A 68 15.92 3.78 8.08
C GLU A 68 14.66 4.56 7.72
N LEU A 69 13.66 3.87 7.18
CA LEU A 69 12.36 4.46 6.86
C LEU A 69 11.44 4.44 8.09
N PRO A 70 10.51 5.40 8.20
CA PRO A 70 9.55 5.42 9.30
C PRO A 70 8.70 4.15 9.38
N ALA A 71 8.24 3.82 10.59
CA ALA A 71 7.42 2.63 10.87
C ALA A 71 6.09 2.56 10.10
N ALA A 72 5.63 3.67 9.51
CA ALA A 72 4.47 3.72 8.62
C ALA A 72 4.69 2.93 7.32
N VAL A 73 5.94 2.79 6.86
CA VAL A 73 6.28 2.06 5.64
C VAL A 73 6.33 0.55 5.92
N GLN A 74 5.63 -0.23 5.10
CA GLN A 74 5.66 -1.70 5.20
C GLN A 74 6.77 -2.28 4.29
N PRO A 75 7.51 -3.31 4.73
CA PRO A 75 8.57 -3.92 3.93
C PRO A 75 8.10 -4.44 2.57
N GLN A 76 6.91 -5.05 2.51
CA GLN A 76 6.33 -5.55 1.27
C GLN A 76 6.05 -4.42 0.26
N SER A 77 5.41 -3.34 0.71
CA SER A 77 5.14 -2.17 -0.13
C SER A 77 6.43 -1.53 -0.60
N PHE A 78 7.43 -1.38 0.29
CA PHE A 78 8.73 -0.86 -0.11
C PHE A 78 9.43 -1.75 -1.14
N GLN A 79 9.37 -3.07 -1.00
CA GLN A 79 9.93 -4.00 -1.98
C GLN A 79 9.30 -3.84 -3.37
N GLN A 80 7.99 -3.62 -3.43
CA GLN A 80 7.27 -3.38 -4.69
C GLN A 80 7.69 -2.05 -5.33
N ILE A 81 7.79 -0.99 -4.53
CA ILE A 81 8.28 0.32 -4.99
C ILE A 81 9.74 0.24 -5.47
N LEU A 82 10.59 -0.45 -4.72
CA LEU A 82 11.98 -0.67 -5.09
C LEU A 82 12.06 -1.44 -6.41
N THR A 83 11.26 -2.49 -6.57
CA THR A 83 11.19 -3.24 -7.84
C THR A 83 10.74 -2.34 -8.99
N PHE A 84 9.76 -1.45 -8.77
CA PHE A 84 9.35 -0.47 -9.76
C PHE A 84 10.49 0.47 -10.17
N CYS A 85 11.28 1.00 -9.22
CA CYS A 85 12.41 1.88 -9.54
C CYS A 85 13.44 1.23 -10.47
N TYR A 86 13.56 -0.11 -10.43
CA TYR A 86 14.51 -0.88 -11.24
C TYR A 86 13.91 -1.54 -12.48
N THR A 87 12.60 -1.45 -12.71
CA THR A 87 11.95 -2.19 -13.81
C THR A 87 10.88 -1.39 -14.56
N GLY A 88 10.43 -0.27 -14.00
CA GLY A 88 9.26 0.49 -14.46
C GLY A 88 7.94 -0.27 -14.29
N ARG A 89 7.93 -1.44 -13.63
CA ARG A 89 6.74 -2.28 -13.46
C ARG A 89 6.31 -2.31 -12.01
N LEU A 90 5.03 -2.04 -11.77
CA LEU A 90 4.40 -2.13 -10.46
C LEU A 90 3.41 -3.29 -10.45
N SER A 91 3.56 -4.21 -9.50
CA SER A 91 2.68 -5.36 -9.32
C SER A 91 2.31 -5.51 -7.86
N MET A 92 1.03 -5.75 -7.58
CA MET A 92 0.50 -5.92 -6.24
C MET A 92 -0.76 -6.77 -6.21
N ASN A 93 -1.07 -7.28 -5.03
CA ASN A 93 -2.29 -8.05 -4.79
C ASN A 93 -3.49 -7.11 -4.64
N MET A 94 -4.67 -7.62 -4.98
CA MET A 94 -5.94 -6.95 -4.68
C MET A 94 -6.06 -6.77 -3.16
N GLY A 95 -6.34 -5.54 -2.72
CA GLY A 95 -6.42 -5.16 -1.30
C GLY A 95 -5.24 -4.34 -0.79
N ASP A 96 -4.02 -4.57 -1.32
CA ASP A 96 -2.81 -3.85 -0.88
C ASP A 96 -2.63 -2.47 -1.57
N GLN A 97 -3.51 -2.15 -2.52
CA GLN A 97 -3.42 -0.97 -3.37
C GLN A 97 -3.31 0.35 -2.62
N PHE A 98 -4.15 0.58 -1.61
CA PHE A 98 -4.15 1.84 -0.88
C PHE A 98 -2.87 2.03 -0.09
N LEU A 99 -2.36 0.93 0.50
CA LEU A 99 -1.11 0.94 1.23
C LEU A 99 0.09 1.20 0.31
N LEU A 100 0.11 0.59 -0.87
CA LEU A 100 1.18 0.80 -1.84
C LEU A 100 1.16 2.24 -2.38
N ILE A 101 -0.01 2.76 -2.74
CA ILE A 101 -0.16 4.15 -3.20
C ILE A 101 0.20 5.14 -2.09
N TYR A 102 -0.20 4.87 -0.84
CA TYR A 102 0.23 5.68 0.31
C TYR A 102 1.76 5.68 0.45
N THR A 103 2.39 4.52 0.34
CA THR A 103 3.85 4.38 0.41
C THR A 103 4.53 5.12 -0.75
N ALA A 104 4.01 5.01 -1.97
CA ALA A 104 4.51 5.73 -3.14
C ALA A 104 4.39 7.25 -2.97
N GLY A 105 3.29 7.73 -2.40
CA GLY A 105 3.08 9.14 -2.08
C GLY A 105 4.04 9.63 -0.99
N PHE A 106 4.26 8.85 0.06
CA PHE A 106 5.24 9.15 1.11
C PHE A 106 6.67 9.26 0.54
N LEU A 107 7.06 8.29 -0.29
CA LEU A 107 8.36 8.28 -0.97
C LEU A 107 8.42 9.22 -2.18
N GLN A 108 7.32 9.90 -2.50
CA GLN A 108 7.21 10.85 -3.60
C GLN A 108 7.70 10.28 -4.95
N ILE A 109 7.22 9.08 -5.30
CA ILE A 109 7.49 8.45 -6.60
C ILE A 109 6.56 9.05 -7.63
N GLN A 110 7.03 10.05 -8.38
CA GLN A 110 6.19 10.89 -9.23
C GLN A 110 5.44 10.08 -10.29
N GLU A 111 6.12 9.15 -10.97
CA GLU A 111 5.53 8.35 -12.04
C GLU A 111 4.37 7.46 -11.54
N ILE A 112 4.46 6.93 -10.31
CA ILE A 112 3.37 6.16 -9.70
C ILE A 112 2.21 7.08 -9.32
N MET A 113 2.50 8.27 -8.78
CA MET A 113 1.47 9.20 -8.39
C MET A 113 0.68 9.74 -9.59
N GLU A 114 1.34 9.96 -10.72
CA GLU A 114 0.70 10.47 -11.94
C GLU A 114 -0.03 9.39 -12.76
N LYS A 115 0.51 8.17 -12.85
CA LYS A 115 -0.03 7.11 -13.72
C LYS A 115 -0.69 5.96 -12.97
N GLY A 116 -0.19 5.63 -11.78
CA GLY A 116 -0.67 4.51 -10.97
C GLY A 116 -2.00 4.82 -10.30
N THR A 117 -2.18 6.02 -9.74
CA THR A 117 -3.40 6.38 -9.01
C THR A 117 -4.66 6.23 -9.87
N GLU A 118 -4.64 6.71 -11.11
CA GLU A 118 -5.77 6.58 -12.03
C GLU A 118 -6.04 5.12 -12.41
N PHE A 119 -5.00 4.35 -12.74
CA PHE A 119 -5.14 2.96 -13.16
C PHE A 119 -5.69 2.08 -12.02
N PHE A 120 -5.12 2.17 -10.82
CA PHE A 120 -5.48 1.28 -9.73
C PHE A 120 -6.83 1.64 -9.08
N LEU A 121 -7.19 2.93 -8.99
CA LEU A 121 -8.51 3.32 -8.47
C LEU A 121 -9.65 2.91 -9.42
N LYS A 122 -9.39 2.92 -10.74
CA LYS A 122 -10.36 2.52 -11.75
C LYS A 122 -10.62 1.02 -11.74
N VAL A 123 -9.59 0.19 -11.54
CA VAL A 123 -9.74 -1.28 -11.50
C VAL A 123 -10.49 -1.76 -10.26
N SER A 124 -10.43 -1.03 -9.14
CA SER A 124 -11.17 -1.38 -7.91
C SER A 124 -12.65 -0.98 -7.93
N SER A 125 -13.08 -0.20 -8.91
CA SER A 125 -14.47 0.16 -9.11
C SER A 125 -15.03 -0.74 -10.20
N PRO A 126 -15.61 -1.92 -9.87
CA PRO A 126 -16.40 -2.63 -10.87
C PRO A 126 -17.53 -1.68 -11.26
N SER A 127 -17.63 -1.36 -12.55
CA SER A 127 -18.80 -0.66 -13.10
C SER A 127 -20.04 -1.43 -12.63
N CYS A 128 -20.85 -0.82 -11.76
CA CYS A 128 -22.18 -1.33 -11.50
C CYS A 128 -23.01 -1.06 -12.74
N ASP A 129 -22.99 -1.99 -13.70
CA ASP A 129 -23.93 -1.98 -14.83
C ASP A 129 -25.33 -2.21 -14.25
N SER A 130 -25.98 -1.10 -13.90
CA SER A 130 -27.37 -1.09 -13.45
C SER A 130 -28.26 -1.27 -14.67
N GLN A 131 -28.33 -2.50 -15.20
CA GLN A 131 -29.35 -2.87 -16.18
C GLN A 131 -30.61 -3.37 -15.46
N GLY A 132 -31.67 -2.57 -15.58
CA GLY A 132 -33.05 -3.08 -15.66
C GLY A 132 -33.90 -2.95 -14.40
N LEU A 133 -34.62 -1.84 -14.26
CA LEU A 133 -35.99 -1.85 -13.74
C LEU A 133 -36.86 -0.95 -14.62
N HIS A 134 -37.57 -1.61 -15.52
CA HIS A 134 -38.69 -1.05 -16.27
C HIS A 134 -39.84 -0.75 -15.29
N PRO A 135 -40.50 0.42 -15.33
CA PRO A 135 -41.74 0.62 -14.60
C PRO A 135 -42.87 -0.04 -15.40
N GLU A 136 -43.41 -1.16 -14.93
CA GLU A 136 -44.63 -1.73 -15.51
C GLU A 136 -45.70 -1.91 -14.43
N GLU A 137 -46.89 -1.48 -14.81
CA GLU A 137 -48.08 -1.22 -14.01
C GLU A 137 -48.73 -2.47 -13.38
N ALA A 138 -49.50 -2.24 -12.31
CA ALA A 138 -50.45 -3.19 -11.73
C ALA A 138 -51.59 -3.55 -12.73
N PRO A 139 -52.34 -4.65 -12.52
CA PRO A 139 -53.58 -4.50 -11.73
C PRO A 139 -54.08 -5.73 -10.92
N SER A 140 -54.82 -5.40 -9.86
CA SER A 140 -56.08 -5.99 -9.30
C SER A 140 -56.27 -7.51 -9.22
N SER A 141 -56.53 -8.04 -8.00
CA SER A 141 -57.88 -8.43 -7.53
C SER A 141 -57.84 -9.26 -6.24
N GLU A 142 -58.52 -8.78 -5.19
CA GLU A 142 -59.04 -9.52 -4.02
C GLU A 142 -60.51 -9.93 -4.29
N PRO A 143 -61.28 -10.58 -3.39
CA PRO A 143 -60.94 -11.41 -2.21
C PRO A 143 -61.75 -12.73 -2.15
N GLN A 144 -61.49 -13.64 -1.19
CA GLN A 144 -62.55 -14.49 -0.59
C GLN A 144 -62.07 -15.26 0.67
N SER A 145 -62.73 -15.00 1.81
CA SER A 145 -62.84 -15.87 3.00
C SER A 145 -64.23 -16.55 2.98
N PRO A 146 -64.44 -17.75 3.58
CA PRO A 146 -64.86 -17.83 4.99
C PRO A 146 -64.48 -19.11 5.83
N VAL A 147 -64.28 -18.88 7.14
CA VAL A 147 -64.80 -19.61 8.33
C VAL A 147 -64.17 -20.93 8.85
N ALA A 148 -63.57 -20.79 10.05
CA ALA A 148 -63.56 -21.60 11.30
C ALA A 148 -63.01 -23.06 11.37
N GLN A 149 -62.07 -23.32 12.30
CA GLN A 149 -62.34 -23.90 13.64
C GLN A 149 -61.04 -24.20 14.46
N THR A 150 -60.95 -23.56 15.63
CA THR A 150 -60.64 -24.08 16.99
C THR A 150 -59.30 -24.75 17.38
N LEU A 151 -58.84 -24.33 18.59
CA LEU A 151 -57.86 -24.89 19.55
C LEU A 151 -56.42 -24.35 19.41
N GLY A 152 -55.75 -23.70 20.36
CA GLY A 152 -56.08 -23.27 21.73
C GLY A 152 -54.80 -22.71 22.43
N TRP A 153 -54.86 -21.44 22.87
CA TRP A 153 -54.22 -20.73 24.02
C TRP A 153 -52.68 -20.73 24.26
N PRO A 154 -52.13 -19.79 25.07
CA PRO A 154 -52.34 -18.33 25.10
C PRO A 154 -51.01 -17.53 25.13
N ALA A 155 -51.13 -16.21 24.98
CA ALA A 155 -50.08 -15.20 24.98
C ALA A 155 -49.74 -14.62 26.38
N CYS A 156 -48.56 -13.99 26.50
CA CYS A 156 -48.33 -12.84 27.38
C CYS A 156 -47.06 -12.10 26.87
N SER A 157 -47.18 -11.03 26.08
CA SER A 157 -47.31 -9.61 26.48
C SER A 157 -46.05 -8.98 27.10
N THR A 158 -45.22 -8.34 26.23
CA THR A 158 -44.61 -6.97 26.35
C THR A 158 -43.71 -6.61 27.56
N PRO A 159 -43.06 -5.42 27.59
CA PRO A 159 -42.04 -4.86 26.70
C PRO A 159 -40.77 -4.34 27.46
N LEU A 160 -39.84 -3.72 26.72
CA LEU A 160 -38.55 -3.07 27.11
C LEU A 160 -38.58 -2.17 28.37
N PRO A 161 -37.41 -1.84 28.96
CA PRO A 161 -36.79 -0.55 28.58
C PRO A 161 -35.26 -0.51 28.46
N LEU A 162 -34.88 0.47 27.64
CA LEU A 162 -33.61 1.18 27.47
C LEU A 162 -33.06 1.75 28.79
N VAL A 163 -31.73 1.82 28.98
CA VAL A 163 -31.01 3.02 29.50
C VAL A 163 -29.47 2.83 29.61
N SER A 164 -28.77 3.85 29.09
CA SER A 164 -27.48 4.46 29.45
C SER A 164 -26.14 3.71 29.42
N ARG A 165 -25.36 4.08 28.39
CA ARG A 165 -23.93 4.42 28.53
C ARG A 165 -23.75 5.64 29.45
N VAL A 166 -22.68 5.67 30.25
CA VAL A 166 -21.68 6.77 30.42
C VAL A 166 -20.72 6.47 31.60
N LYS A 167 -19.47 6.95 31.42
CA LYS A 167 -18.40 7.29 32.39
C LYS A 167 -17.31 6.23 32.64
N THR A 168 -16.09 6.36 32.08
CA THR A 168 -14.93 7.27 32.34
C THR A 168 -14.01 6.75 33.45
N GLU A 169 -12.70 7.02 33.27
CA GLU A 169 -11.58 7.04 34.23
C GLU A 169 -10.71 5.75 34.26
N GLN A 170 -9.39 5.74 34.47
CA GLN A 170 -8.19 6.55 34.17
C GLN A 170 -7.04 5.90 34.97
N GLU A 171 -5.83 5.72 34.38
CA GLU A 171 -4.48 5.42 34.98
C GLU A 171 -4.35 4.26 35.99
N LEU A 172 -3.24 3.59 36.29
CA LEU A 172 -1.76 3.70 36.19
C LEU A 172 -1.29 2.21 36.25
N ASP A 173 -0.17 1.70 35.75
CA ASP A 173 1.20 1.97 36.19
C ASP A 173 2.19 1.06 35.41
N SER A 174 3.41 1.58 35.35
CA SER A 174 4.71 1.13 34.87
C SER A 174 5.09 -0.37 34.86
N VAL A 175 5.88 -0.79 33.85
CA VAL A 175 7.20 -1.45 34.04
C VAL A 175 8.13 -1.16 32.84
N GLN A 176 9.28 -0.56 33.12
CA GLN A 176 10.42 -0.39 32.21
C GLN A 176 11.18 -1.71 31.98
N CYS A 177 11.69 -1.91 30.76
CA CYS A 177 12.87 -2.77 30.53
C CYS A 177 13.91 -1.98 29.74
N THR A 178 15.04 -1.70 30.38
CA THR A 178 16.23 -1.04 29.82
C THR A 178 17.10 -2.00 28.99
N PRO A 179 17.95 -1.48 28.07
CA PRO A 179 18.80 -2.29 27.20
C PRO A 179 20.15 -2.62 27.86
N MET A 180 20.74 -3.77 27.54
CA MET A 180 22.14 -4.06 27.87
C MET A 180 22.99 -4.13 26.60
N ALA A 181 23.89 -3.17 26.48
CA ALA A 181 24.94 -3.12 25.48
C ALA A 181 25.97 -4.24 25.73
N LYS A 182 26.48 -4.85 24.65
CA LYS A 182 27.86 -5.36 24.60
C LYS A 182 28.50 -5.03 23.25
N ARG A 183 29.46 -4.11 23.32
CA ARG A 183 30.54 -3.92 22.35
C ARG A 183 31.43 -5.17 22.40
N LEU A 184 31.76 -5.75 21.25
CA LEU A 184 32.97 -6.55 21.08
C LEU A 184 33.69 -6.04 19.83
N TRP A 185 34.79 -5.33 20.05
CA TRP A 185 35.93 -5.25 19.17
C TRP A 185 37.04 -6.01 19.90
N ASP A 186 37.65 -7.01 19.28
CA ASP A 186 39.10 -7.27 19.23
C ASP A 186 39.40 -8.65 18.62
N SER A 187 40.02 -8.66 17.44
CA SER A 187 41.16 -9.48 16.96
C SER A 187 41.20 -9.49 15.45
#